data_AF-A0A7K0YTN2-F1
#
_entry.id   AF-A0A7K0YTN2-F1
#
_cell.length_a   1.000
_cell.length_b   1.000
_cell.length_c   1.000
_cell.angle_alpha   90.00
_cell.angle_beta   90.00
_cell.angle_gamma   90.00
#
_symmetry.space_group_name_H-M   'P 1'
#
loop_
_entity.id
_entity.type
_entity.pdbx_description
1 polymer ?
#
loop_
_entity_poly.entity_id
_entity_poly.type
_entity_poly.pdbx_seq_one_letter_code
_entity_poly.pdbx_strand_id
1 'polypeptide(L)'
;MSEDPINDSGIEIKALYSAADLAGWDSAERLGDPGQPPYTRGVYPTMYRGKLWTMRQYAGFGTPESTNERFKFLLGAGQTGLSCAFDLPTQMGYDSDHPRAEGEVGKVGVAIDSMADMRLLLADLPLDKVTTSMTINSTGAVLLLMYELVAEEQGVPSTAI
;
A
#
# COMPACT_ATOMS: atom_id res chain seq x y z
N MET A 1 -40.43 -23.37 2.10
CA MET A 1 -38.99 -23.38 2.43
C MET A 1 -38.48 -22.05 1.94
N SER A 2 -37.86 -21.22 2.79
CA SER A 2 -37.29 -19.96 2.28
C SER A 2 -36.16 -20.30 1.34
N GLU A 3 -36.04 -19.57 0.24
CA GLU A 3 -34.89 -19.66 -0.66
C GLU A 3 -33.61 -19.35 0.15
N ASP A 4 -32.52 -20.04 -0.19
CA ASP A 4 -31.22 -19.81 0.44
C ASP A 4 -30.78 -18.37 0.15
N PRO A 5 -30.17 -17.67 1.12
CA PRO A 5 -29.72 -16.30 0.91
C PRO A 5 -28.63 -16.24 -0.17
N ILE A 6 -28.67 -15.21 -1.01
CA ILE A 6 -27.67 -14.95 -2.04
C ILE A 6 -26.78 -13.79 -1.57
N ASN A 7 -25.46 -13.94 -1.66
CA ASN A 7 -24.53 -12.85 -1.32
C ASN A 7 -24.45 -11.81 -2.45
N ASP A 8 -23.79 -10.68 -2.22
CA ASP A 8 -23.65 -9.58 -3.21
C ASP A 8 -22.93 -10.00 -4.51
N SER A 9 -22.25 -11.16 -4.53
CA SER A 9 -21.63 -11.74 -5.72
C SER A 9 -22.55 -12.70 -6.49
N GLY A 10 -23.81 -12.84 -6.09
CA GLY A 10 -24.77 -13.74 -6.73
C GLY A 10 -24.59 -15.22 -6.35
N ILE A 11 -23.85 -15.53 -5.28
CA ILE A 11 -23.60 -16.90 -4.83
C ILE A 11 -24.65 -17.28 -3.79
N GLU A 12 -25.38 -18.36 -4.05
CA GLU A 12 -26.31 -18.99 -3.11
C GLU A 12 -25.56 -19.58 -1.91
N ILE A 13 -26.00 -19.22 -0.70
CA ILE A 13 -25.40 -19.65 0.56
C ILE A 13 -26.31 -20.68 1.22
N LYS A 14 -25.93 -21.95 1.06
CA LYS A 14 -26.65 -23.09 1.66
C LYS A 14 -26.64 -22.98 3.19
N ALA A 15 -27.74 -23.39 3.83
CA ALA A 15 -27.82 -23.46 5.29
C ALA A 15 -26.78 -24.41 5.94
N LEU A 16 -26.29 -25.40 5.19
CA LEU A 16 -25.26 -26.36 5.62
C LEU A 16 -24.41 -26.79 4.42
N TYR A 17 -23.09 -26.78 4.59
CA TYR A 17 -22.13 -27.38 3.66
C TYR A 17 -21.57 -28.68 4.25
N SER A 18 -21.43 -29.70 3.41
CA SER A 18 -21.03 -31.07 3.77
C SER A 18 -20.04 -31.64 2.74
N ALA A 19 -19.56 -32.87 2.97
CA ALA A 19 -18.71 -33.55 1.99
C ALA A 19 -19.39 -33.76 0.62
N ALA A 20 -20.72 -33.79 0.55
CA ALA A 20 -21.46 -33.87 -0.72
C ALA A 20 -21.25 -32.63 -1.60
N ASP A 21 -21.00 -31.47 -1.00
CA ASP A 21 -20.75 -30.21 -1.71
C ASP A 21 -19.35 -30.15 -2.35
N LEU A 22 -18.48 -31.12 -2.02
CA LEU A 22 -17.17 -31.32 -2.64
C LEU A 22 -17.19 -32.40 -3.73
N ALA A 23 -18.37 -32.89 -4.13
CA ALA A 23 -18.47 -33.90 -5.19
C ALA A 23 -17.83 -33.39 -6.50
N GLY A 24 -16.83 -34.11 -7.00
CA GLY A 24 -16.07 -33.73 -8.21
C GLY A 24 -15.02 -32.64 -7.99
N TRP A 25 -14.75 -32.25 -6.74
CA TRP A 25 -13.70 -31.28 -6.41
C TRP A 25 -12.38 -32.01 -6.08
N ASP A 26 -11.31 -31.67 -6.79
CA ASP A 26 -9.96 -32.18 -6.53
C ASP A 26 -9.14 -31.17 -5.71
N SER A 27 -8.75 -31.60 -4.51
CA SER A 27 -7.89 -30.82 -3.62
C SER A 27 -6.48 -30.60 -4.16
N ALA A 28 -5.92 -31.56 -4.91
CA ALA A 28 -4.57 -31.45 -5.44
C ALA A 28 -4.50 -30.33 -6.50
N GLU A 29 -5.53 -30.21 -7.33
CA GLU A 29 -5.61 -29.20 -8.39
C GLU A 29 -6.06 -27.82 -7.89
N ARG A 30 -7.07 -27.77 -7.00
CA ARG A 30 -7.72 -26.51 -6.62
C ARG A 30 -7.21 -25.90 -5.32
N LEU A 31 -6.67 -26.72 -4.42
CA LEU A 31 -6.13 -26.26 -3.14
C LEU A 31 -4.60 -26.26 -3.16
N GLY A 32 -3.98 -27.38 -3.53
CA GLY A 32 -2.52 -27.54 -3.63
C GLY A 32 -1.77 -27.32 -2.32
N ASP A 33 -0.45 -27.15 -2.43
CA ASP A 33 0.47 -26.83 -1.33
C ASP A 33 0.83 -25.34 -1.29
N PRO A 34 1.12 -24.75 -0.12
CA PRO A 34 1.55 -23.35 -0.04
C PRO A 34 2.86 -23.12 -0.79
N GLY A 35 2.95 -22.00 -1.50
CA GLY A 35 4.10 -21.66 -2.32
C GLY A 35 4.19 -22.38 -3.67
N GLN A 36 3.15 -23.12 -4.06
CA GLN A 36 3.04 -23.74 -5.38
C GLN A 36 1.72 -23.33 -6.06
N PRO A 37 1.65 -23.24 -7.41
CA PRO A 37 0.38 -23.07 -8.11
C PRO A 37 -0.64 -24.12 -7.67
N PRO A 38 -1.93 -23.77 -7.48
CA PRO A 38 -2.57 -22.47 -7.80
C PRO A 38 -2.43 -21.39 -6.71
N TYR A 39 -1.60 -21.61 -5.69
CA TYR A 39 -1.36 -20.69 -4.55
C TYR A 39 -2.59 -20.42 -3.67
N THR A 40 -3.63 -21.24 -3.73
CA THR A 40 -4.84 -21.12 -2.89
C THR A 40 -4.49 -21.11 -1.39
N ARG A 41 -3.43 -21.81 -0.98
CA ARG A 41 -2.92 -21.84 0.40
C ARG A 41 -1.87 -20.77 0.73
N GLY A 42 -1.58 -19.87 -0.20
CA GLY A 42 -0.62 -18.78 -0.06
C GLY A 42 0.56 -18.87 -1.03
N VAL A 43 1.15 -17.71 -1.35
CA VAL A 43 2.25 -17.56 -2.30
C VAL A 43 3.62 -17.97 -1.75
N TYR A 44 3.74 -18.13 -0.42
CA TYR A 44 4.98 -18.54 0.24
C TYR A 44 4.80 -19.87 0.98
N PRO A 45 5.78 -20.79 0.97
CA PRO A 45 5.65 -22.09 1.63
C PRO A 45 5.41 -22.01 3.15
N THR A 46 5.97 -21.00 3.81
CA THR A 46 5.91 -20.85 5.28
C THR A 46 4.93 -19.78 5.74
N MET A 47 4.45 -18.92 4.83
CA MET A 47 3.62 -17.75 5.12
C MET A 47 4.06 -17.04 6.42
N TYR A 48 3.11 -16.83 7.34
CA TYR A 48 3.30 -16.08 8.58
C TYR A 48 4.10 -16.80 9.66
N ARG A 49 4.43 -18.09 9.47
CA ARG A 49 5.41 -18.78 10.33
C ARG A 49 6.85 -18.38 9.99
N GLY A 50 7.09 -17.93 8.74
CA GLY A 50 8.39 -17.41 8.31
C GLY A 50 8.50 -15.91 8.47
N LYS A 51 7.55 -15.16 7.90
CA LYS A 51 7.50 -13.69 7.99
C LYS A 51 6.06 -13.23 8.11
N LEU A 52 5.75 -12.41 9.11
CA LEU A 52 4.44 -11.78 9.23
C LEU A 52 4.15 -10.88 8.02
N TRP A 53 2.88 -10.58 7.79
CA TRP A 53 2.51 -9.55 6.83
C TRP A 53 3.12 -8.20 7.25
N THR A 54 3.41 -7.34 6.27
CA THR A 54 3.87 -5.98 6.56
C THR A 54 2.73 -5.18 7.18
N MET A 55 2.90 -4.73 8.42
CA MET A 55 2.01 -3.72 9.00
C MET A 55 2.35 -2.38 8.34
N ARG A 56 1.40 -1.83 7.58
CA ARG A 56 1.59 -0.64 6.75
C ARG A 56 0.35 0.25 6.85
N GLN A 57 0.40 1.28 7.69
CA GLN A 57 -0.68 2.26 7.79
C GLN A 57 -0.56 3.29 6.69
N TYR A 58 -1.68 3.58 6.05
CA TYR A 58 -1.84 4.67 5.10
C TYR A 58 -1.84 6.01 5.83
N ALA A 59 -0.94 6.91 5.46
CA ALA A 59 -0.79 8.21 6.09
C ALA A 59 -0.29 9.27 5.11
N GLY A 60 -0.75 10.50 5.32
CA GLY A 60 -0.41 11.69 4.57
C GLY A 60 -1.47 12.75 4.82
N PHE A 61 -1.07 13.92 5.29
CA PHE A 61 -1.95 15.05 5.53
C PHE A 61 -1.14 16.34 5.72
N GLY A 62 -1.60 17.43 5.14
CA GLY A 62 -0.98 18.74 5.28
C GLY A 62 0.39 18.80 4.62
N THR A 63 1.38 19.27 5.38
CA THR A 63 2.73 19.52 4.87
C THR A 63 3.61 18.27 4.88
N PRO A 64 4.71 18.26 4.09
CA PRO A 64 5.73 17.22 4.14
C PRO A 64 6.25 16.92 5.54
N GLU A 65 6.52 17.94 6.36
CA GLU A 65 7.05 17.79 7.72
C GLU A 65 6.04 17.12 8.64
N SER A 66 4.78 17.56 8.58
CA SER A 66 3.69 16.98 9.39
C SER A 66 3.51 15.48 9.06
N THR A 67 3.62 15.13 7.78
CA THR A 67 3.56 13.74 7.33
C THR A 67 4.81 12.95 7.72
N ASN A 68 6.00 13.55 7.65
CA ASN A 68 7.25 12.94 8.12
C ASN A 68 7.20 12.61 9.62
N GLU A 69 6.74 13.54 10.45
CA GLU A 69 6.54 13.32 11.89
C GLU A 69 5.58 12.15 12.13
N ARG A 70 4.50 12.07 11.33
CA ARG A 70 3.57 10.95 11.40
C ARG A 70 4.22 9.63 11.01
N PHE A 71 5.06 9.59 9.98
CA PHE A 71 5.81 8.38 9.61
C PHE A 71 6.75 7.94 10.72
N LYS A 72 7.54 8.87 11.29
CA LYS A 72 8.44 8.59 12.41
C LYS A 72 7.68 8.05 13.63
N PHE A 73 6.54 8.66 13.97
CA PHE A 73 5.65 8.18 15.04
C PHE A 73 5.19 6.74 14.79
N LEU A 74 4.70 6.45 13.58
CA LEU A 74 4.18 5.12 13.23
C LEU A 74 5.27 4.05 13.24
N LEU A 75 6.46 4.36 12.71
CA LEU A 75 7.62 3.46 12.77
C LEU A 75 8.02 3.19 14.22
N GLY A 76 8.07 4.22 15.06
CA GLY A 76 8.33 4.09 16.50
C GLY A 76 7.27 3.25 17.24
N ALA A 77 6.04 3.20 16.72
CA ALA A 77 4.95 2.38 17.24
C ALA A 77 4.91 0.93 16.66
N GLY A 78 5.91 0.53 15.86
CA GLY A 78 6.04 -0.84 15.34
C GLY A 78 5.55 -1.05 13.91
N GLN A 79 5.24 0.01 13.15
CA GLN A 79 4.99 -0.10 11.72
C GLN A 79 6.24 -0.58 10.98
N THR A 80 6.06 -1.47 10.00
CA THR A 80 7.16 -2.16 9.28
C THR A 80 7.32 -1.71 7.81
N GLY A 81 6.50 -0.76 7.37
CA GLY A 81 6.61 -0.16 6.04
C GLY A 81 5.73 1.08 5.92
N LEU A 82 6.11 2.04 5.08
CA LEU A 82 5.42 3.32 4.90
C LEU A 82 4.34 3.23 3.82
N SER A 83 3.22 3.96 3.95
CA SER A 83 2.26 4.12 2.86
C SER A 83 1.83 5.57 2.78
N CYS A 84 2.24 6.23 1.71
CA CYS A 84 2.08 7.66 1.52
C CYS A 84 0.79 7.98 0.75
N ALA A 85 -0.01 8.87 1.32
CA ALA A 85 -1.17 9.50 0.70
C ALA A 85 -0.79 10.89 0.19
N PHE A 86 -1.06 11.19 -1.09
CA PHE A 86 -0.84 12.51 -1.68
C PHE A 86 -2.16 13.27 -1.77
N ASP A 87 -2.10 14.60 -1.73
CA ASP A 87 -3.29 15.42 -1.92
C ASP A 87 -3.84 15.34 -3.36
N LEU A 88 -5.00 15.94 -3.62
CA LEU A 88 -5.58 15.91 -4.97
C LEU A 88 -4.73 16.66 -6.00
N PRO A 89 -4.20 17.87 -5.72
CA PRO A 89 -3.29 18.56 -6.64
C PRO A 89 -2.10 17.70 -7.11
N THR A 90 -1.32 17.12 -6.20
CA THR A 90 -0.19 16.26 -6.53
C THR A 90 -0.61 15.03 -7.33
N GLN A 91 -1.76 14.43 -7.00
CA GLN A 91 -2.31 13.31 -7.77
C GLN A 91 -2.67 13.71 -9.21
N MET A 92 -3.20 14.92 -9.39
CA MET A 92 -3.66 15.44 -10.68
C MET A 92 -2.55 16.12 -11.50
N GLY A 93 -1.35 16.29 -10.93
CA GLY A 93 -0.22 16.95 -11.59
C GLY A 93 -0.31 18.48 -11.59
N TYR A 94 -0.91 19.05 -10.55
CA TYR A 94 -0.93 20.49 -10.32
C TYR A 94 -0.04 20.85 -9.14
N ASP A 95 0.76 21.89 -9.30
CA ASP A 95 1.45 22.54 -8.19
C ASP A 95 0.41 23.22 -7.27
N SER A 96 0.76 23.38 -6.00
CA SER A 96 -0.13 23.93 -4.97
C SER A 96 -0.63 25.36 -5.25
N ASP A 97 0.05 26.14 -6.09
CA ASP A 97 -0.36 27.50 -6.48
C ASP A 97 -1.24 27.53 -7.75
N HIS A 98 -1.47 26.38 -8.38
CA HIS A 98 -2.31 26.30 -9.56
C HIS A 98 -3.77 26.65 -9.20
N PRO A 99 -4.51 27.45 -9.99
CA PRO A 99 -5.88 27.87 -9.65
C PRO A 99 -6.87 26.74 -9.39
N ARG A 100 -6.63 25.54 -9.96
CA ARG A 100 -7.47 24.34 -9.72
C ARG A 100 -7.14 23.59 -8.42
N ALA A 101 -6.04 23.93 -7.75
CA ALA A 101 -5.62 23.35 -6.49
C ALA A 101 -6.24 24.04 -5.27
N GLU A 102 -6.82 25.24 -5.46
CA GLU A 102 -7.43 26.03 -4.40
C GLU A 102 -8.41 25.20 -3.56
N GLY A 103 -8.18 25.16 -2.24
CA GLY A 103 -9.03 24.45 -1.28
C GLY A 103 -8.79 22.94 -1.16
N GLU A 104 -7.85 22.37 -1.92
CA GLU A 104 -7.53 20.94 -1.89
C GLU A 104 -6.09 20.62 -1.46
N VAL A 105 -5.20 21.62 -1.43
CA VAL A 105 -3.80 21.49 -0.99
C VAL A 105 -3.73 20.91 0.42
N GLY A 106 -3.04 19.78 0.57
CA GLY A 106 -2.79 19.11 1.85
C GLY A 106 -4.02 18.52 2.56
N LYS A 107 -5.20 18.55 1.94
CA LYS A 107 -6.48 18.24 2.63
C LYS A 107 -6.76 16.75 2.80
N VAL A 108 -6.35 15.93 1.83
CA VAL A 108 -6.60 14.48 1.80
C VAL A 108 -5.31 13.66 1.67
N GLY A 109 -4.17 14.32 1.78
CA GLY A 109 -2.85 13.75 1.63
C GLY A 109 -1.78 14.82 1.84
N VAL A 110 -0.52 14.46 1.66
CA VAL A 110 0.59 15.41 1.68
C VAL A 110 0.68 16.14 0.34
N ALA A 111 0.94 17.44 0.38
CA ALA A 111 1.26 18.26 -0.80
C ALA A 111 2.73 18.08 -1.19
N ILE A 112 3.00 17.74 -2.45
CA ILE A 112 4.35 17.64 -3.03
C ILE A 112 4.34 18.35 -4.38
N ASP A 113 5.08 19.45 -4.48
CA ASP A 113 5.27 20.21 -5.71
C ASP A 113 6.67 20.01 -6.28
N SER A 114 7.65 19.74 -5.40
CA SER A 114 9.07 19.81 -5.74
C SER A 114 9.95 18.78 -5.01
N MET A 115 11.22 18.73 -5.42
CA MET A 115 12.25 17.97 -4.69
C MET A 115 12.46 18.47 -3.25
N ALA A 116 12.20 19.75 -2.96
CA ALA A 116 12.32 20.25 -1.59
C ALA A 116 11.30 19.57 -0.67
N ASP A 117 10.07 19.39 -1.16
CA ASP A 117 8.98 18.76 -0.41
C ASP A 117 9.25 17.27 -0.21
N MET A 118 9.73 16.57 -1.24
CA MET A 118 10.09 15.15 -1.12
C MET A 118 11.23 14.93 -0.12
N ARG A 119 12.23 15.82 -0.08
CA ARG A 119 13.31 15.77 0.92
C ARG A 119 12.78 15.92 2.33
N LEU A 120 11.85 16.85 2.55
CA LEU A 120 11.21 17.08 3.85
C LEU A 120 10.35 15.89 4.27
N LEU A 121 9.59 15.32 3.34
CA LEU A 121 8.75 14.14 3.57
C LEU A 121 9.58 12.94 4.03
N LEU A 122 10.75 12.73 3.43
CA LEU A 122 11.61 11.56 3.65
C LEU A 122 12.78 11.81 4.62
N ALA A 123 12.84 12.99 5.22
CA ALA A 123 13.93 13.38 6.12
C ALA A 123 14.10 12.38 7.28
N ASP A 124 15.33 11.91 7.46
CA ASP A 124 15.76 10.95 8.49
C ASP A 124 14.97 9.63 8.55
N LEU A 125 14.31 9.24 7.46
CA LEU A 125 13.68 7.93 7.35
C LEU A 125 14.71 6.89 6.84
N PRO A 126 14.75 5.68 7.40
CA PRO A 126 15.72 4.67 7.01
C PRO A 126 15.26 3.93 5.74
N LEU A 127 15.36 4.59 4.58
CA LEU A 127 14.80 4.11 3.30
C LEU A 127 15.36 2.74 2.85
N ASP A 128 16.53 2.33 3.35
CA ASP A 128 17.17 1.02 3.11
C ASP A 128 16.60 -0.11 3.99
N LYS A 129 15.83 0.22 5.03
CA LYS A 129 15.34 -0.74 6.04
C LYS A 129 13.83 -0.87 6.06
N VAL A 130 13.12 0.12 5.53
CA VAL A 130 11.66 0.11 5.46
C VAL A 130 11.21 0.10 4.01
N THR A 131 10.17 -0.67 3.73
CA THR A 131 9.56 -0.65 2.40
C THR A 131 8.58 0.52 2.32
N THR A 132 8.55 1.22 1.19
CA THR A 132 7.61 2.34 0.97
C THR A 132 6.60 1.99 -0.11
N SER A 133 5.34 2.35 0.12
CA SER A 133 4.28 2.34 -0.88
C SER A 133 3.81 3.76 -1.10
N MET A 134 3.63 4.14 -2.36
CA MET A 134 3.07 5.45 -2.74
C MET A 134 1.73 5.21 -3.43
N THR A 135 0.64 5.72 -2.86
CA THR A 135 -0.69 5.63 -3.48
C THR A 135 -0.82 6.77 -4.48
N ILE A 136 -0.29 6.55 -5.67
CA ILE A 136 -0.19 7.54 -6.74
C ILE A 136 -0.41 6.87 -8.10
N ASN A 137 -0.94 7.61 -9.07
CA ASN A 137 -1.31 7.08 -10.38
C ASN A 137 -0.70 7.92 -11.52
N SER A 138 -1.43 8.95 -11.98
CA SER A 138 -1.06 9.80 -13.13
C SER A 138 0.34 10.39 -13.03
N THR A 139 0.75 10.84 -11.85
CA THR A 139 2.06 11.45 -11.59
C THR A 139 3.08 10.45 -11.04
N GLY A 140 2.76 9.15 -11.02
CA GLY A 140 3.57 8.14 -10.33
C GLY A 140 5.02 8.06 -10.79
N ALA A 141 5.30 8.23 -12.08
CA ALA A 141 6.67 8.25 -12.59
C ALA A 141 7.51 9.43 -12.05
N VAL A 142 6.89 10.60 -11.88
CA VAL A 142 7.56 11.80 -11.34
C VAL A 142 7.86 11.60 -9.86
N LEU A 143 6.87 11.16 -9.08
CA LEU A 143 7.04 10.94 -7.63
C LEU A 143 8.00 9.79 -7.34
N LEU A 144 8.05 8.76 -8.19
CA LEU A 144 9.05 7.70 -8.10
C LEU A 144 10.46 8.23 -8.31
N LEU A 145 10.69 9.01 -9.38
CA LEU A 145 11.99 9.63 -9.61
C LEU A 145 12.41 10.53 -8.44
N MET A 146 11.49 11.35 -7.91
CA MET A 146 11.78 12.19 -6.76
C MET A 146 12.16 11.36 -5.53
N TYR A 147 11.46 10.26 -5.28
CA TYR A 147 11.76 9.34 -4.19
C TYR A 147 13.16 8.70 -4.35
N GLU A 148 13.47 8.21 -5.55
CA GLU A 148 14.78 7.62 -5.87
C GLU A 148 15.93 8.61 -5.69
N LEU A 149 15.74 9.86 -6.13
CA LEU A 149 16.75 10.91 -5.98
C LEU A 149 17.01 11.24 -4.50
N VAL A 150 15.97 11.30 -3.65
CA VAL A 150 16.17 11.50 -2.21
C VAL A 150 16.85 10.29 -1.57
N ALA A 151 16.52 9.07 -2.00
CA ALA A 151 17.21 7.87 -1.54
C ALA A 151 18.70 7.89 -1.90
N GLU A 152 19.04 8.28 -3.14
CA GLU A 152 20.43 8.42 -3.59
C GLU A 152 21.19 9.49 -2.79
N GLU A 153 20.56 10.64 -2.51
CA GLU A 153 21.11 11.68 -1.63
C GLU A 153 21.41 11.17 -0.21
N GLN A 154 20.65 10.18 0.27
CA GLN A 154 20.88 9.49 1.56
C GLN A 154 21.85 8.30 1.46
N GLY A 155 22.44 8.05 0.28
CA GLY A 155 23.36 6.95 0.04
C GLY A 155 22.70 5.59 -0.17
N VAL A 156 21.39 5.56 -0.47
CA VAL A 156 20.62 4.35 -0.75
C VAL A 156 20.42 4.20 -2.27
N PRO A 157 20.98 3.17 -2.93
CA PRO A 157 20.83 3.01 -4.37
C PRO A 157 19.40 2.58 -4.74
N SER A 158 18.95 2.91 -5.95
CA SER A 158 17.61 2.53 -6.46
C SER A 158 17.33 1.03 -6.42
N THR A 159 18.37 0.18 -6.48
CA THR A 159 18.23 -1.28 -6.36
C THR A 159 17.93 -1.77 -4.93
N ALA A 160 17.96 -0.89 -3.94
CA ALA A 160 17.76 -1.21 -2.52
C ALA A 160 16.44 -0.65 -1.95
N ILE A 161 15.62 0.01 -2.77
CA ILE A 161 14.33 0.62 -2.39
C ILE A 161 13.14 0.01 -3.12
#